data_AF-A0A382GVE4-F1
#
_entry.id   AF-A0A382GVE4-F1
#
_cell.length_a   1.000
_cell.length_b   1.000
_cell.length_c   1.000
_cell.angle_alpha   90.00
_cell.angle_beta   90.00
_cell.angle_gamma   90.00
#
_symmetry.space_group_name_H-M   'P 1'
#
loop_
_entity.id
_entity.type
_entity.pdbx_description
1 polymer ?
#
loop_
_entity_poly.entity_id
_entity_poly.type
_entity_poly.pdbx_seq_one_letter_code
_entity_poly.pdbx_strand_id
1 'polypeptide(L)'
;MLVAGNSCQSVADECSAVEGVEKVLLADDVAYENQLSESIVNLIKSVCSDYTHILAPATTFGKNVLPRLSALLDVQQISEI
;
A
#
# COMPACT_ATOMS: atom_id res chain seq x y z
N MET A 1 3.46 -5.49 -5.40
CA MET A 1 2.07 -5.15 -5.02
C MET A 1 1.88 -5.42 -3.54
N LEU A 2 1.20 -4.53 -2.79
CA LEU A 2 0.91 -4.70 -1.37
C LEU A 2 -0.60 -4.90 -1.17
N VAL A 3 -0.97 -5.96 -0.46
CA VAL A 3 -2.34 -6.26 -0.02
C VAL A 3 -2.34 -6.18 1.50
N ALA A 4 -3.13 -5.27 2.07
CA ALA A 4 -3.24 -5.07 3.50
C ALA A 4 -4.72 -5.07 3.93
N GLY A 5 -5.06 -5.87 4.93
CA GLY A 5 -6.42 -6.04 5.41
C GLY A 5 -6.54 -7.16 6.44
N ASN A 6 -7.77 -7.53 6.79
CA ASN A 6 -8.06 -8.71 7.60
C ASN A 6 -8.62 -9.81 6.70
N SER A 7 -8.09 -11.03 6.80
CA SER A 7 -8.53 -12.20 6.01
C SER A 7 -8.49 -11.95 4.51
N CYS A 8 -7.40 -11.34 4.03
CA CYS A 8 -7.23 -10.87 2.65
C CYS A 8 -6.35 -11.80 1.78
N GLN A 9 -6.11 -13.02 2.25
CA GLN A 9 -5.36 -14.05 1.52
C GLN A 9 -5.92 -14.30 0.11
N SER A 10 -7.24 -14.41 -0.05
CA SER A 10 -7.87 -14.63 -1.35
C SER A 10 -7.57 -13.50 -2.34
N VAL A 11 -7.53 -12.26 -1.85
CA VAL A 11 -7.19 -11.09 -2.67
C VAL A 11 -5.72 -11.17 -3.09
N ALA A 12 -4.80 -11.53 -2.19
CA ALA A 12 -3.40 -11.70 -2.55
C ALA A 12 -3.19 -12.79 -3.60
N ASP A 13 -3.93 -13.89 -3.53
CA ASP A 13 -3.88 -14.96 -4.52
C ASP A 13 -4.35 -14.47 -5.89
N GLU A 14 -5.48 -13.75 -5.97
CA GLU A 14 -5.95 -13.13 -7.22
C GLU A 14 -4.95 -12.11 -7.77
N CYS A 15 -4.34 -11.31 -6.89
CA CYS A 15 -3.35 -10.32 -7.26
C CYS A 15 -2.05 -10.95 -7.79
N SER A 16 -1.70 -12.15 -7.32
CA SER A 16 -0.55 -12.90 -7.81
C SER A 16 -0.76 -13.45 -9.22
N ALA A 17 -2.02 -13.62 -9.64
CA ALA A 17 -2.38 -14.08 -10.97
C ALA A 17 -2.41 -12.94 -12.02
N VAL A 18 -2.22 -11.68 -11.60
CA VAL A 18 -2.21 -10.52 -12.50
C VAL A 18 -0.89 -10.47 -13.28
N GLU A 19 -0.99 -10.37 -14.60
CA GLU A 19 0.18 -10.23 -15.47
C GLU A 19 0.98 -8.96 -15.12
N GLY A 20 2.29 -9.13 -14.88
CA GLY A 20 3.21 -8.05 -14.51
C GLY A 20 3.43 -7.89 -13.00
N VAL A 21 2.77 -8.66 -12.14
CA VAL A 21 3.05 -8.67 -10.70
C VAL A 21 4.14 -9.68 -10.38
N GLU A 22 5.37 -9.20 -10.11
CA GLU A 22 6.48 -10.08 -9.72
C GLU A 22 6.43 -10.54 -8.27
N LYS A 23 5.86 -9.70 -7.38
CA LYS A 23 5.81 -9.96 -5.94
C LYS A 23 4.55 -9.37 -5.32
N VAL A 24 3.82 -10.20 -4.58
CA VAL A 24 2.71 -9.80 -3.72
C VAL A 24 3.17 -9.84 -2.27
N LEU A 25 3.05 -8.71 -1.58
CA LEU A 25 3.23 -8.61 -0.14
C LEU A 25 1.84 -8.67 0.49
N LEU A 26 1.62 -9.65 1.37
CA LEU A 26 0.37 -9.79 2.12
C LEU A 26 0.60 -9.36 3.57
N ALA A 27 -0.16 -8.38 4.02
CA ALA A 27 -0.25 -7.94 5.39
C ALA A 27 -1.66 -8.24 5.92
N ASP A 28 -1.82 -9.47 6.42
CA ASP A 28 -3.07 -9.93 7.04
C ASP A 28 -3.03 -9.69 8.55
N ASP A 29 -3.73 -8.67 9.02
CA ASP A 29 -3.87 -8.35 10.44
C ASP A 29 -5.21 -7.66 10.69
N VAL A 30 -5.83 -7.96 11.84
CA VAL A 30 -7.04 -7.28 12.32
C VAL A 30 -6.82 -5.77 12.45
N ALA A 31 -5.58 -5.34 12.72
CA ALA A 31 -5.20 -3.93 12.75
C ALA A 31 -5.44 -3.18 11.41
N TYR A 32 -5.49 -3.89 10.28
CA TYR A 32 -5.74 -3.32 8.96
C TYR A 32 -7.19 -3.44 8.49
N GLU A 33 -8.08 -4.03 9.29
CA GLU A 33 -9.51 -4.20 8.95
C GLU A 33 -10.19 -2.88 8.60
N ASN A 34 -9.91 -1.82 9.37
CA ASN A 34 -10.49 -0.49 9.18
C ASN A 34 -9.74 0.36 8.15
N GLN A 35 -8.69 -0.18 7.51
CA GLN A 35 -7.85 0.54 6.55
C GLN A 35 -7.46 1.95 7.04
N LEU A 36 -7.12 2.07 8.32
CA LEU A 36 -6.74 3.35 8.92
C LEU A 36 -5.47 3.87 8.25
N SER A 37 -5.49 5.15 7.87
CA SER A 37 -4.38 5.76 7.15
C SER A 37 -3.08 5.68 7.94
N GLU A 38 -3.10 5.87 9.27
CA GLU A 38 -1.90 5.76 10.11
C GLU A 38 -1.28 4.35 10.08
N SER A 39 -2.10 3.30 10.22
CA SER A 39 -1.63 1.91 10.22
C SER A 39 -1.02 1.54 8.87
N ILE A 40 -1.70 1.89 7.78
CA ILE A 40 -1.25 1.58 6.42
C ILE A 40 0.01 2.36 6.06
N VAL A 41 0.07 3.64 6.41
CA VAL A 41 1.25 4.47 6.13
C VAL A 41 2.49 3.90 6.83
N ASN A 42 2.37 3.45 8.08
CA ASN A 42 3.48 2.81 8.80
C ASN A 42 3.90 1.49 8.17
N LEU A 43 2.94 0.68 7.71
CA LEU A 43 3.21 -0.55 6.97
C LEU A 43 3.94 -0.26 5.66
N ILE A 44 3.48 0.71 4.87
CA ILE A 44 4.15 1.07 3.61
C ILE A 44 5.55 1.61 3.91
N LYS A 45 5.72 2.41 4.97
CA LYS A 45 7.03 2.94 5.39
C LYS A 45 8.03 1.84 5.77
N SER A 46 7.58 0.73 6.37
CA SER A 46 8.49 -0.36 6.72
C SER A 46 9.01 -1.11 5.49
N VAL A 47 8.20 -1.19 4.43
CA VAL A 47 8.58 -1.88 3.18
C VAL A 47 9.16 -0.94 2.13
N CYS A 48 8.92 0.37 2.21
CA CYS A 48 9.32 1.31 1.15
C CYS A 48 10.82 1.42 0.95
N SER A 49 11.63 1.08 1.96
CA SER A 49 13.10 1.12 1.87
C SER A 49 13.64 0.20 0.76
N ASP A 50 12.90 -0.86 0.42
CA ASP A 50 13.29 -1.83 -0.63
C ASP A 50 12.77 -1.44 -2.02
N TYR A 51 12.00 -0.34 -2.13
CA TYR A 51 11.36 0.08 -3.38
C TYR A 51 11.73 1.51 -3.75
N THR A 52 11.99 1.75 -5.03
CA THR A 52 12.35 3.10 -5.54
C THR A 52 11.12 3.92 -5.93
N HIS A 53 10.01 3.27 -6.26
CA HIS A 53 8.78 3.92 -6.72
C HIS A 53 7.58 3.33 -6.00
N ILE A 54 6.72 4.20 -5.48
CA ILE A 54 5.47 3.81 -4.81
C ILE A 54 4.33 4.43 -5.60
N LEU A 55 3.48 3.58 -6.14
CA LEU A 55 2.28 3.98 -6.86
C LEU A 55 1.06 3.44 -6.13
N ALA A 56 0.03 4.27 -6.02
CA ALA A 56 -1.29 3.86 -5.58
C ALA A 56 -2.35 4.48 -6.51
N PRO A 57 -3.47 3.80 -6.75
CA PRO A 57 -4.54 4.34 -7.57
C PRO A 57 -5.10 5.62 -6.94
N ALA A 58 -5.56 6.57 -7.77
CA ALA A 58 -6.08 7.88 -7.36
C ALA A 58 -7.49 7.80 -6.71
N THR A 59 -7.73 6.79 -5.87
CA THR A 59 -8.95 6.61 -5.07
C THR A 59 -8.91 7.47 -3.82
N THR A 60 -10.05 7.59 -3.12
CA THR A 60 -10.14 8.29 -1.84
C THR A 60 -9.10 7.78 -0.83
N PHE A 61 -8.83 6.47 -0.82
CA PHE A 61 -7.80 5.88 0.02
C PHE A 61 -6.38 6.30 -0.39
N GLY A 62 -6.04 6.17 -1.68
CA GLY A 62 -4.73 6.58 -2.20
C GLY A 62 -4.43 8.06 -1.94
N LYS A 63 -5.43 8.93 -2.16
CA LYS A 63 -5.34 10.38 -1.87
C LYS A 63 -5.23 10.71 -0.38
N ASN A 64 -5.63 9.79 0.52
CA ASN A 64 -5.45 9.96 1.97
C ASN A 64 -4.10 9.42 2.47
N VAL A 65 -3.61 8.33 1.88
CA VAL A 65 -2.40 7.61 2.33
C VAL A 65 -1.12 8.22 1.74
N LEU A 66 -1.10 8.48 0.42
CA LEU A 66 0.11 8.93 -0.27
C LEU A 66 0.66 10.27 0.23
N PRO A 67 -0.14 11.34 0.43
CA PRO A 67 0.41 12.61 0.94
C PRO A 67 0.99 12.49 2.35
N ARG A 68 0.42 11.61 3.19
CA ARG A 68 0.94 11.35 4.54
C ARG A 68 2.26 10.57 4.48
N LEU A 69 2.32 9.55 3.64
CA LEU A 69 3.54 8.77 3.43
C LEU A 69 4.68 9.64 2.87
N SER A 70 4.40 10.46 1.85
CA SER A 70 5.40 11.33 1.24
C SER A 70 5.96 12.35 2.24
N ALA A 71 5.10 12.91 3.10
CA ALA A 71 5.52 13.78 4.19
C ALA A 71 6.42 13.07 5.21
N LEU A 72 6.14 11.80 5.54
CA LEU A 72 6.98 11.01 6.46
C LEU A 72 8.33 10.59 5.87
N LEU A 73 8.41 10.49 4.55
CA LEU A 73 9.64 10.15 3.81
C LEU A 73 10.43 11.38 3.38
N ASP A 74 9.92 12.59 3.64
CA ASP A 74 10.48 13.87 3.21
C ASP A 74 10.68 13.94 1.67
N VAL A 75 9.69 13.44 0.92
CA VAL A 75 9.68 13.46 -0.55
C VAL A 75 8.43 14.14 -1.09
N GLN A 76 8.54 14.72 -2.28
CA GLN A 76 7.39 15.32 -2.97
C GLN A 76 6.54 14.23 -3.63
N GLN A 77 5.26 14.17 -3.28
CA GLN A 77 4.30 13.30 -3.95
C GLN A 77 3.89 13.89 -5.30
N ILE A 78 3.89 13.06 -6.34
CA ILE A 78 3.21 13.38 -7.60
C ILE A 78 1.77 12.86 -7.48
N SER A 79 0.79 13.74 -7.69
CA SER A 79 -0.63 13.39 -7.67
C SER A 79 -1.18 13.24 -9.09
N GLU A 80 -2.13 12.32 -9.27
CA GLU A 80 -2.89 12.14 -10.52
C GLU A 80 -2.03 11.79 -11.74
N ILE A 81 -1.36 10.63 -11.66
CA ILE A 81 -0.61 9.99 -12.75
C ILE A 81 -1.36 8.80 -13.36
#